data_AF-A0A942UMF4-F1
#
_entry.id   AF-A0A942UMF4-F1
#
_cell.length_a   1.000
_cell.length_b   1.000
_cell.length_c   1.000
_cell.angle_alpha   90.00
_cell.angle_beta   90.00
_cell.angle_gamma   90.00
#
_symmetry.space_group_name_H-M   'P 1'
#
loop_
_entity.id
_entity.type
_entity.pdbx_description
1 polymer ?
#
loop_
_entity_poly.entity_id
_entity_poly.type
_entity_poly.pdbx_seq_one_letter_code
_entity_poly.pdbx_strand_id
1 'polypeptide(L)' 'MYEFTWKVFKETGSVDTYLLLKELEKEEHINILPLVENSSEVEIQ' A
#
# COMPACT_ATOMS: atom_id res chain seq x y z
N MET A 1 12.98 3.66 1.16
CA MET A 1 12.62 2.36 0.55
C MET A 1 11.52 2.51 -0.49
N TYR A 2 10.44 3.26 -0.20
CA TYR A 2 9.32 3.50 -1.11
C TYR A 2 9.70 3.88 -2.56
N GLU A 3 10.49 4.94 -2.75
CA GLU A 3 10.92 5.41 -4.08
C GLU A 3 11.66 4.35 -4.91
N PHE A 4 12.44 3.48 -4.25
CA PHE A 4 13.15 2.39 -4.92
C PHE A 4 12.18 1.28 -5.33
N THR A 5 11.31 0.85 -4.40
CA THR A 5 10.28 -0.16 -4.66
C THR A 5 9.32 0.27 -5.77
N TRP A 6 8.93 1.56 -5.81
CA TRP A 6 8.10 2.13 -6.87
C TRP A 6 8.77 2.04 -8.25
N LYS A 7 10.08 2.29 -8.34
CA LYS A 7 10.83 2.15 -9.59
C LYS A 7 10.85 0.69 -10.06
N VAL A 8 11.14 -0.25 -9.17
CA VAL A 8 11.17 -1.69 -9.50
C VAL A 8 9.78 -2.18 -9.95
N PHE A 9 8.70 -1.74 -9.28
CA PHE A 9 7.34 -2.07 -9.69
C PHE A 9 7.03 -1.56 -11.10
N LYS A 10 7.38 -0.31 -11.42
CA LYS A 10 7.13 0.26 -12.77
C LYS A 10 7.88 -0.47 -13.88
N GLU A 11 9.04 -1.03 -13.58
CA GLU A 11 9.85 -1.75 -14.56
C GLU A 11 9.43 -3.22 -14.72
N THR A 12 8.99 -3.86 -13.64
CA THR A 12 8.74 -5.31 -13.62
C THR A 12 7.26 -5.69 -13.62
N GLY A 13 6.37 -4.80 -13.16
CA GLY A 13 4.96 -5.09 -12.93
C GLY A 13 4.71 -6.19 -11.89
N SER A 14 5.70 -6.55 -11.07
CA SER A 14 5.61 -7.66 -10.13
C SER A 14 4.57 -7.41 -9.03
N VAL A 15 3.67 -8.37 -8.85
CA VAL A 15 2.63 -8.34 -7.80
C VAL A 15 3.25 -8.28 -6.41
N ASP A 16 4.32 -9.05 -6.17
CA ASP A 16 5.03 -9.05 -4.88
C ASP A 16 5.58 -7.67 -4.54
N THR A 17 6.09 -6.95 -5.56
CA THR A 17 6.61 -5.59 -5.37
C THR A 17 5.50 -4.57 -5.10
N TYR A 18 4.31 -4.76 -5.68
CA TYR A 18 3.14 -3.94 -5.39
C TYR A 18 2.60 -4.16 -3.98
N LEU A 19 2.57 -5.42 -3.50
CA LEU A 19 2.18 -5.72 -2.12
C LEU A 19 3.13 -5.09 -1.11
N LEU A 20 4.45 -5.18 -1.37
CA LEU A 20 5.46 -4.48 -0.57
C LEU A 20 5.26 -2.96 -0.59
N LEU A 21 4.91 -2.37 -1.75
CA LEU A 21 4.58 -0.95 -1.84
C LEU A 21 3.41 -0.59 -0.91
N LYS A 22 2.36 -1.42 -0.87
CA LYS A 22 1.20 -1.21 0.02
C LYS A 22 1.53 -1.32 1.50
N GLU A 23 2.45 -2.20 1.87
CA GLU A 23 2.96 -2.27 3.25
C GLU A 23 3.75 -1.01 3.60
N LEU A 24 4.62 -0.54 2.69
CA LEU A 24 5.40 0.69 2.87
C LEU A 24 4.51 1.94 2.94
N GLU A 25 3.44 2.03 2.14
CA GLU A 25 2.44 3.10 2.26
C GLU A 25 1.84 3.13 3.68
N LYS A 26 1.49 1.97 4.24
CA LYS A 26 0.94 1.90 5.60
C LYS A 26 1.95 2.37 6.64
N GLU A 27 3.22 2.01 6.52
CA GLU A 27 4.28 2.46 7.42
C GLU A 27 4.49 3.98 7.37
N GLU A 28 4.43 4.61 6.19
CA GLU A 28 4.52 6.07 6.07
C GLU A 28 3.25 6.75 6.56
N HIS A 29 2.07 6.16 6.33
CA HIS A 29 0.78 6.67 6.79
C HIS A 29 0.57 6.55 8.31
N ILE A 30 1.21 5.58 8.98
CA ILE A 30 1.20 5.46 10.45
C ILE A 30 1.84 6.70 11.12
N ASN A 31 2.78 7.38 10.44
CA ASN A 31 3.37 8.62 10.95
C ASN A 31 2.51 9.88 10.72
N ILE A 32 1.40 9.80 9.97
CA ILE A 32 0.46 10.93 9.70
C ILE A 32 -0.96 10.73 10.25
N LEU A 33 -1.13 9.87 11.27
CA LEU A 33 -2.37 9.66 12.06
C LEU A 33 -3.51 8.86 11.37
N PRO A 34 -4.41 8.23 12.17
CA PRO A 34 -5.04 6.96 11.83
C PRO A 34 -6.45 7.16 11.29
N LEU A 35 -6.62 7.30 9.98
CA LEU A 35 -7.96 7.50 9.40
C LEU A 35 -8.09 6.92 7.99
N VAL A 36 -7.90 5.60 7.80
CA VAL A 36 -8.55 4.88 6.69
C VAL A 36 -8.66 3.37 6.90
N GLU A 37 -8.86 2.89 8.13
CA GLU A 37 -9.30 1.50 8.34
C GLU A 37 -10.79 1.50 8.71
N ASN A 38 -11.64 1.74 7.70
CA ASN A 38 -13.04 1.27 7.65
C ASN A 38 -13.57 1.42 6.22
N SER A 39 -12.99 0.65 5.28
CA SER A 39 -13.64 0.34 3.99
C SER A 39 -13.90 -1.17 3.87
N SER A 40 -14.18 -1.80 5.00
CA SER A 40 -14.73 -3.15 5.07
C SER A 40 -15.99 -3.15 5.94
N GLU A 41 -16.98 -2.32 5.59
CA GLU A 41 -18.35 -2.55 6.04
C GLU A 41 -19.15 -3.07 4.83
N VAL A 42 -19.19 -4.40 4.79
CA VAL A 42 -20.17 -5.31 4.18
C VAL A 42 -21.34 -4.65 3.45
N GLU A 43 -21.35 -4.72 2.11
CA GLU A 43 -22.60 -4.63 1.32
C GLU A 43 -22.91 -6.03 0.78
N ILE A 44 -23.52 -6.86 1.63
CA ILE A 44 -24.28 -8.02 1.16
C ILE A 44 -25.62 -7.46 0.70
N GLN A 45 -25.89 -7.59 -0.61
CA GLN A 45 -27.17 -7.26 -1.24
C GLN A 45 -28.34 -8.04 -0.63
#